data_AF-A0A7Y2ZH77-F1
#
_entry.id   AF-A0A7Y2ZH77-F1
#
_cell.length_a   1.000
_cell.length_b   1.000
_cell.length_c   1.000
_cell.angle_alpha   90.00
_cell.angle_beta   90.00
_cell.angle_gamma   90.00
#
_symmetry.space_group_name_H-M   'P 1'
#
loop_
_entity.id
_entity.type
_entity.pdbx_description
1 polymer ?
#
loop_
_entity_poly.entity_id
_entity_poly.type
_entity_poly.pdbx_seq_one_letter_code
_entity_poly.pdbx_strand_id
1 'polypeptide(L)' 'MIDLDFLERLIQAVDESSIDSIEIERGGTRVRIGKTPPQTVAAAAPVAPPLAAASPAAPAPITPAAT' A
#
# COMPACT_ATOMS: atom_id res chain seq x y z
N MET A 1 14.02 -29.21 5.93
CA MET A 1 14.99 -28.17 5.56
C MET A 1 14.70 -27.77 4.13
N ILE A 2 14.69 -26.47 3.79
CA ILE A 2 14.48 -26.05 2.40
C ILE A 2 15.67 -26.49 1.54
N ASP A 3 15.39 -27.04 0.37
CA ASP A 3 16.41 -27.51 -0.57
C ASP A 3 16.92 -26.34 -1.42
N LEU A 4 18.21 -26.02 -1.34
CA LEU A 4 18.79 -24.87 -2.05
C LEU A 4 18.95 -25.16 -3.56
N ASP A 5 19.33 -26.38 -3.94
CA ASP A 5 19.41 -26.80 -5.34
C ASP A 5 18.07 -26.61 -6.06
N PHE A 6 16.97 -27.02 -5.43
CA PHE A 6 15.62 -26.77 -5.93
C PHE A 6 15.34 -25.29 -6.15
N LEU A 7 15.75 -24.44 -5.20
CA LEU A 7 15.54 -23.00 -5.29
C LEU A 7 16.36 -22.38 -6.43
N GLU A 8 17.61 -22.79 -6.62
CA GLU A 8 18.46 -22.34 -7.73
C GLU A 8 17.88 -22.75 -9.09
N ARG A 9 17.44 -24.02 -9.23
CA ARG A 9 16.77 -24.49 -10.45
C ARG A 9 15.50 -23.71 -10.75
N LEU A 10 14.74 -23.36 -9.70
CA LEU A 10 13.51 -22.59 -9.84
C LEU A 10 13.78 -21.14 -10.27
N ILE A 11 14.80 -20.50 -9.69
CA ILE A 11 15.25 -19.16 -10.09
C ILE A 11 15.67 -19.15 -11.56
N GLN A 12 16.48 -20.12 -11.98
CA GLN A 12 16.93 -20.24 -13.38
C GLN A 12 15.75 -20.40 -14.33
N ALA A 13 14.79 -21.28 -14.00
CA ALA A 13 13.60 -21.50 -14.81
C ALA A 13 12.71 -20.25 -14.92
N VAL A 14 12.61 -19.44 -13.87
CA VAL A 14 11.90 -18.16 -13.90
C VAL A 14 12.66 -17.10 -14.69
N ASP A 15 13.99 -17.10 -14.62
CA ASP A 15 14.83 -16.17 -15.37
C ASP A 15 14.74 -16.39 -16.89
N GLU A 16 14.85 -17.65 -17.32
CA GLU A 16 14.69 -18.04 -18.72
C GLU A 16 13.26 -17.86 -19.24
N SER A 17 12.27 -17.87 -18.34
CA SER A 17 10.88 -17.67 -18.69
C SER A 17 10.49 -16.19 -18.75
N SER A 18 9.50 -15.87 -19.59
CA SER A 18 8.86 -14.55 -19.63
C SER A 18 7.78 -14.37 -18.54
N ILE A 19 7.80 -15.23 -17.52
CA ILE A 19 6.83 -15.24 -16.43
C ILE A 19 7.25 -14.23 -15.36
N ASP A 20 6.29 -13.42 -14.90
CA ASP A 20 6.53 -12.39 -13.89
C ASP A 20 6.62 -12.97 -12.47
N SER A 21 5.83 -14.01 -12.16
CA SER A 21 5.86 -14.70 -10.87
C SER A 21 5.39 -16.16 -10.96
N ILE A 22 6.01 -17.04 -10.15
CA ILE A 22 5.63 -18.44 -9.96
C ILE A 22 5.41 -18.75 -8.49
N GLU A 23 4.42 -19.59 -8.20
CA GLU A 23 4.14 -20.12 -6.86
C GLU A 23 4.09 -21.64 -6.94
N ILE A 24 4.79 -22.31 -6.02
CA ILE A 24 4.84 -23.78 -5.96
C ILE A 24 4.64 -24.22 -4.52
N GLU A 25 3.84 -25.26 -4.33
CA GLU A 25 3.62 -25.91 -3.05
C GLU A 25 4.11 -27.36 -3.11
N ARG A 26 5.04 -27.72 -2.22
CA ARG A 26 5.61 -29.08 -2.13
C ARG A 26 5.72 -29.47 -0.66
N GLY A 27 5.08 -30.58 -0.27
CA GLY A 27 5.20 -31.13 1.08
C GLY A 27 4.85 -30.15 2.19
N GLY A 28 3.86 -29.27 1.96
CA GLY A 28 3.46 -28.21 2.89
C GLY A 28 4.35 -26.97 2.90
N THR A 29 5.39 -26.91 2.07
CA THR A 29 6.22 -25.72 1.89
C THR A 29 5.78 -24.98 0.64
N ARG A 30 5.40 -23.70 0.78
CA ARG A 30 5.02 -22.82 -0.32
C ARG A 30 6.16 -21.85 -0.61
N VAL A 31 6.57 -21.77 -1.88
CA VAL A 31 7.62 -20.87 -2.36
C VAL A 31 7.05 -20.02 -3.47
N ARG A 32 7.24 -18.70 -3.38
CA ARG A 32 6.83 -17.74 -4.39
C ARG A 32 8.05 -16.96 -4.87
N ILE A 33 8.29 -16.98 -6.19
CA ILE A 33 9.35 -16.21 -6.84
C ILE A 33 8.69 -15.21 -7.78
N GLY A 34 9.14 -13.96 -7.76
CA GLY A 34 8.71 -12.92 -8.69
C GLY A 34 9.93 -12.16 -9.21
N LYS A 35 9.94 -11.86 -10.51
CA LYS A 35 10.92 -10.95 -11.13
C LYS A 35 10.68 -9.51 -10.67
N THR A 36 9.41 -9.15 -10.54
CA THR A 36 9.02 -7.84 -10.05
C THR A 36 9.13 -7.83 -8.53
N PRO A 37 9.89 -6.89 -7.94
CA PRO A 37 9.99 -6.80 -6.48
C PRO A 37 8.58 -6.61 -5.90
N PRO A 38 8.23 -7.33 -4.82
CA PRO A 38 6.92 -7.21 -4.21
C PRO A 38 6.75 -5.76 -3.77
N GLN A 39 5.83 -5.06 -4.44
CA GLN A 39 5.44 -3.72 -4.05
C GLN A 39 4.67 -3.89 -2.75
N THR A 40 5.39 -3.74 -1.63
CA THR A 40 4.76 -3.67 -0.32
C THR A 40 4.00 -2.35 -0.31
N VAL A 41 2.75 -2.39 -0.77
CA VAL A 41 1.82 -1.29 -0.60
C VAL A 41 1.57 -1.23 0.91
N ALA A 42 2.33 -0.39 1.59
CA ALA A 42 2.05 -0.06 2.98
C ALA A 42 0.58 0.38 3.03
N ALA A 43 -0.24 -0.37 3.79
CA ALA A 43 -1.64 -0.01 3.97
C ALA A 43 -1.69 1.45 4.44
N ALA A 44 -2.31 2.31 3.64
CA ALA A 44 -2.43 3.72 3.96
C ALA A 44 -3.10 3.84 5.33
N ALA A 45 -2.39 4.44 6.29
CA ALA A 45 -2.95 4.73 7.60
C ALA A 45 -4.20 5.61 7.41
N PRO A 46 -5.29 5.37 8.16
CA PRO A 46 -6.49 6.17 8.05
C PRO A 46 -6.15 7.64 8.38
N VAL A 47 -6.29 8.51 7.38
CA VAL A 47 -6.13 9.96 7.53
C VAL A 47 -7.30 10.48 8.36
N ALA A 48 -7.00 11.11 9.48
CA ALA A 48 -8.01 11.76 10.31
C ALA A 48 -8.69 12.89 9.53
N PRO A 49 -10.02 13.06 9.64
CA PRO A 49 -10.74 14.11 8.92
C PRO A 49 -10.28 15.50 9.41
N PRO A 50 -10.24 16.51 8.53
CA PRO A 50 -9.90 17.87 8.90
C PRO A 50 -10.95 18.43 9.89
N LEU A 51 -10.49 18.99 11.01
CA LEU A 51 -11.35 19.76 11.91
C LEU A 51 -11.91 20.96 11.14
N ALA A 52 -13.24 21.07 11.10
CA ALA A 52 -13.91 22.24 10.54
C ALA A 52 -13.51 23.50 11.32
N ALA A 53 -12.98 24.50 10.61
CA ALA A 53 -12.69 25.81 11.19
C ALA A 53 -13.99 26.49 11.62
N ALA A 54 -14.03 26.98 12.87
CA ALA A 54 -15.15 27.76 13.38
C ALA A 54 -15.28 29.06 12.55
N SER A 55 -16.47 29.31 12.02
CA SER A 55 -16.76 30.54 11.26
C SER A 55 -16.67 31.78 12.17
N PRO A 56 -16.08 32.88 11.70
CA PRO A 56 -16.07 34.14 12.44
C PRO A 56 -17.48 34.71 12.59
N ALA A 57 -17.80 35.16 13.80
CA ALA A 57 -19.08 35.78 14.15
C ALA A 57 -19.31 37.06 13.33
N ALA A 58 -20.52 37.21 12.78
CA ALA A 58 -20.93 38.37 12.00
C ALA A 58 -20.95 39.66 12.85
N PRO A 59 -20.54 40.80 12.30
CA PRO A 59 -20.59 42.08 13.02
C PRO A 59 -22.03 42.56 13.24
N ALA A 60 -22.29 43.10 14.43
CA ALA A 60 -23.59 43.61 14.86
C ALA A 60 -24.04 44.86 14.06
N PRO A 61 -25.35 45.04 13.83
CA PRO A 61 -25.87 46.19 13.08
C PRO A 61 -25.71 47.49 13.87
N ILE A 62 -25.11 48.50 13.24
CA ILE A 62 -25.08 49.87 13.74
C ILE A 62 -26.44 50.54 13.46
N THR A 63 -27.09 51.05 14.50
CA THR A 63 -28.31 51.86 14.38
C THR A 63 -27.91 53.34 14.28
N PRO A 64 -28.30 54.07 13.22
CA PRO A 64 -28.02 55.50 13.16
C PRO A 64 -28.93 56.27 14.13
N ALA A 65 -28.33 57.14 14.95
CA ALA A 65 -29.03 58.09 15.79
C ALA A 65 -29.60 59.24 14.92
N ALA A 66 -30.91 59.46 15.00
CA ALA A 66 -31.58 60.60 14.38
C ALA A 66 -31.31 61.88 15.20
N THR A 67 -31.01 62.98 14.51
CA THR A 67 -31.01 64.35 15.06
C THR A 67 -32.10 65.17 14.40
#